data_AF-A0A0W0T0V0-F1
#
_entry.id   AF-A0A0W0T0V0-F1
#
_cell.length_a   1.000
_cell.length_b   1.000
_cell.length_c   1.000
_cell.angle_alpha   90.00
_cell.angle_beta   90.00
_cell.angle_gamma   90.00
#
_symmetry.space_group_name_H-M   'P 1'
#
loop_
_entity.id
_entity.type
_entity.pdbx_description
1 polymer ?
#
loop_
_entity_poly.entity_id
_entity_poly.type
_entity_poly.pdbx_seq_one_letter_code
_entity_poly.pdbx_strand_id
1 'polypeptide(L)'
;MIININVAVGLPVNILQQLLQRHRNLELIKLNEVYSIEKKAERIIRNFWNDLLKSNVKASNFFNANNSKSFSSKYLNRAEQLDCIITSDRVGRFCDKKGNLLNGKYIYVVDKDSEIIALPYQKNMHHSFLANGKKIQGAGFMFFEEGMLKVIDNNSGHYRPTIEQMKGLLSAICQIVPNQVKFVDYSNVDDKFLYEYNLKDLIYALEKGETYENLKYIADSKPYAVLKFPNIKTMENRLKLVKVLNRELRENLDYHIEHQGVDCNYSYVKIDSSDETHQVGSDISTDDFTTNNDQDDNQTKIRF
;
A
#
# COMPACT_ATOMS: atom_id res chain seq x y z
N MET A 1 -30.66 13.15 49.10
CA MET A 1 -29.29 12.67 48.82
C MET A 1 -29.21 12.38 47.33
N ILE A 2 -28.70 13.32 46.54
CA ILE A 2 -28.62 13.20 45.08
C ILE A 2 -27.33 12.45 44.77
N ILE A 3 -27.45 11.22 44.25
CA ILE A 3 -26.30 10.42 43.84
C ILE A 3 -25.85 10.96 42.48
N ASN A 4 -24.81 11.79 42.51
CA ASN A 4 -24.07 12.19 41.32
C ASN A 4 -23.37 10.94 40.76
N ILE A 5 -23.92 10.38 39.69
CA ILE A 5 -23.22 9.39 38.87
C ILE A 5 -22.25 10.18 38.00
N ASN A 6 -21.01 10.30 38.48
CA ASN A 6 -19.88 10.69 37.64
C ASN A 6 -19.75 9.63 36.54
N VAL A 7 -20.31 9.90 35.36
CA VAL A 7 -19.98 9.18 34.14
C VAL A 7 -18.55 9.55 33.82
N ALA A 8 -17.60 8.76 34.32
CA ALA A 8 -16.25 8.76 33.79
C ALA A 8 -16.39 8.55 32.28
N VAL A 9 -15.96 9.56 31.51
CA VAL A 9 -15.83 9.49 30.06
C VAL A 9 -14.68 8.51 29.79
N GLY A 10 -14.99 7.22 29.93
CA GLY A 10 -14.09 6.14 29.60
C GLY A 10 -13.74 6.27 28.12
N LEU A 11 -12.44 6.26 27.83
CA LEU A 11 -11.91 6.23 26.48
C LEU A 11 -12.75 5.24 25.64
N PRO A 12 -13.23 5.64 24.45
CA PRO A 12 -14.09 4.81 23.63
C PRO A 12 -13.40 3.47 23.41
N VAL A 13 -14.01 2.41 23.94
CA VAL A 13 -13.57 1.04 23.69
C VAL A 13 -13.65 0.83 22.18
N ASN A 14 -12.50 0.55 21.56
CA ASN A 14 -12.41 0.25 20.13
C ASN A 14 -12.99 -1.15 19.89
N ILE A 15 -14.33 -1.22 19.78
CA ILE A 15 -15.10 -2.46 19.59
C ILE A 15 -14.56 -3.25 18.40
N LEU A 16 -14.23 -2.56 17.31
CA LEU A 16 -13.65 -3.18 16.12
C LEU A 16 -12.36 -3.94 16.43
N GLN A 17 -11.43 -3.32 17.16
CA GLN A 17 -10.17 -3.98 17.53
C GLN A 17 -10.39 -5.19 18.43
N GLN A 18 -11.35 -5.12 19.37
CA GLN A 18 -11.70 -6.27 20.21
C GLN A 18 -12.27 -7.43 19.39
N LEU A 19 -13.13 -7.15 18.42
CA LEU A 19 -13.69 -8.16 17.52
C LEU A 19 -12.60 -8.79 16.65
N LEU A 20 -11.69 -7.99 16.09
CA LEU A 20 -10.57 -8.50 15.30
C LEU A 20 -9.58 -9.34 16.11
N GLN A 21 -9.44 -9.07 17.41
CA GLN A 21 -8.61 -9.91 18.29
C GLN A 21 -9.25 -11.28 18.57
N ARG A 22 -10.59 -11.37 18.63
CA ARG A 22 -11.31 -12.64 18.78
C ARG A 22 -11.20 -13.54 17.56
N HIS A 23 -11.13 -12.93 16.38
CA HIS A 23 -11.04 -13.64 15.10
C HIS A 23 -9.63 -13.64 14.50
N ARG A 24 -8.60 -13.51 15.33
CA ARG A 24 -7.21 -13.41 14.86
C ARG A 24 -6.83 -14.64 14.05
N ASN A 25 -6.52 -14.43 12.78
CA ASN A 25 -6.00 -15.50 11.94
C ASN A 25 -4.50 -15.69 12.25
N LEU A 26 -4.13 -16.91 12.64
CA LEU A 26 -2.74 -17.26 12.95
C LEU A 26 -1.90 -17.45 11.67
N GLU A 27 -2.54 -17.73 10.55
CA GLU A 27 -1.91 -17.85 9.24
C GLU A 27 -1.72 -16.47 8.61
N LEU A 28 -0.63 -15.80 9.01
CA LEU A 28 -0.29 -14.50 8.46
C LEU A 28 0.22 -14.60 7.02
N ILE A 29 -0.29 -13.72 6.15
CA ILE A 29 0.05 -13.66 4.73
C ILE A 29 1.47 -13.12 4.57
N LYS A 30 2.33 -13.89 3.89
CA LYS A 30 3.68 -13.46 3.52
C LYS A 30 3.65 -12.63 2.24
N LEU A 31 4.57 -11.67 2.12
CA LEU A 31 4.87 -11.04 0.84
C LEU A 31 5.32 -12.11 -0.17
N ASN A 32 4.90 -11.93 -1.42
CA ASN A 32 5.50 -12.62 -2.55
C ASN A 32 7.03 -12.35 -2.60
N GLU A 33 7.80 -13.39 -2.93
CA GLU A 33 9.26 -13.35 -3.04
C GLU A 33 9.77 -12.24 -3.97
N VAL A 34 9.00 -11.89 -5.00
CA VAL A 34 9.34 -10.82 -5.94
C VAL A 34 9.56 -9.46 -5.26
N TYR A 35 8.92 -9.21 -4.11
CA TYR A 35 9.10 -7.98 -3.33
C TYR A 35 10.24 -8.04 -2.30
N SER A 36 10.96 -9.17 -2.22
CA SER A 36 12.16 -9.29 -1.40
C SER A 36 13.26 -8.29 -1.82
N ILE A 37 13.31 -7.96 -3.12
CA ILE A 37 14.20 -6.96 -3.72
C ILE A 37 13.94 -5.58 -3.12
N GLU A 38 12.67 -5.17 -3.11
CA GLU A 38 12.25 -3.88 -2.55
C GLU A 38 12.52 -3.83 -1.04
N LYS A 39 12.25 -4.94 -0.32
CA LYS A 39 12.56 -5.07 1.11
C LYS A 39 14.07 -4.93 1.41
N LYS A 40 14.93 -5.41 0.49
CA LYS A 40 16.38 -5.26 0.61
C LYS A 40 16.79 -3.80 0.44
N ALA A 41 16.20 -3.08 -0.52
CA ALA A 41 16.46 -1.65 -0.71
C ALA A 41 16.10 -0.84 0.55
N GLU A 42 14.92 -1.08 1.13
CA GLU A 42 14.49 -0.40 2.37
C GLU A 42 15.36 -0.71 3.58
N ARG A 43 15.88 -1.94 3.69
CA ARG A 43 16.79 -2.29 4.78
C ARG A 43 18.08 -1.48 4.70
N ILE A 44 18.62 -1.29 3.50
CA ILE A 44 19.83 -0.48 3.28
C ILE A 44 19.57 0.97 3.70
N ILE A 45 18.48 1.57 3.20
CA ILE A 45 18.07 2.94 3.54
C ILE A 45 17.91 3.09 5.07
N ARG A 46 17.12 2.21 5.71
CA ARG A 46 16.87 2.25 7.15
C ARG A 46 18.14 2.13 7.99
N ASN A 47 19.03 1.21 7.62
CA ASN A 47 20.28 1.02 8.34
C ASN A 47 21.14 2.28 8.27
N PHE A 48 21.26 2.89 7.09
CA PHE A 48 21.95 4.16 6.94
C PHE A 48 21.38 5.25 7.87
N TRP A 49 20.06 5.44 7.88
CA TRP A 49 19.42 6.45 8.73
C TRP A 49 19.62 6.17 10.22
N ASN A 50 19.56 4.91 10.64
CA ASN A 50 19.84 4.53 12.02
C ASN A 50 21.30 4.79 12.41
N ASP A 51 22.25 4.55 11.51
CA ASP A 51 23.67 4.81 11.74
C ASP A 51 23.95 6.31 11.86
N LEU A 52 23.36 7.10 10.97
CA LEU A 52 23.42 8.56 11.02
C LEU A 52 22.84 9.12 12.33
N LEU A 53 21.68 8.63 12.78
CA LEU A 53 21.10 9.08 14.05
C LEU A 53 22.03 8.82 15.24
N LYS A 54 22.88 7.78 15.16
CA LYS A 54 23.87 7.46 16.19
C LYS A 54 25.17 8.27 16.08
N SER A 55 25.46 8.87 14.92
CA SER A 55 26.73 9.57 14.68
C SER A 55 26.77 11.00 15.23
N ASN A 56 25.71 11.48 15.90
CA ASN A 56 25.56 12.86 16.40
C ASN A 56 25.69 13.97 15.33
N VAL A 57 25.78 13.63 14.04
CA VAL A 57 25.81 14.59 12.93
C VAL A 57 24.42 15.19 12.75
N LYS A 58 24.30 16.53 12.75
CA LYS A 58 23.02 17.20 12.51
C LYS A 58 22.52 16.90 11.09
N ALA A 59 21.48 16.07 11.01
CA ALA A 59 20.83 15.64 9.78
C ALA A 59 20.16 16.76 8.96
N SER A 60 20.23 18.03 9.36
CA SER A 60 19.69 19.13 8.57
C SER A 60 20.65 19.62 7.48
N ASN A 61 21.98 19.53 7.71
CA ASN A 61 22.96 20.15 6.82
C ASN A 61 23.51 19.17 5.77
N PHE A 62 23.69 17.90 6.14
CA PHE A 62 24.14 16.84 5.23
C PHE A 62 23.10 16.52 4.13
N PHE A 63 21.83 16.88 4.34
CA PHE A 63 20.69 16.34 3.59
C PHE A 63 20.11 17.26 2.54
N ASN A 64 20.24 18.59 2.68
CA ASN A 64 19.77 19.50 1.64
C ASN A 64 20.53 19.31 0.31
N ALA A 65 21.75 18.78 0.35
CA ALA A 65 22.56 18.47 -0.84
C ALA A 65 22.29 17.07 -1.42
N ASN A 66 21.76 16.11 -0.64
CA ASN A 66 21.83 14.68 -0.96
C ASN A 66 20.49 13.93 -0.96
N ASN A 67 19.37 14.61 -0.65
CA ASN A 67 18.05 13.98 -0.58
C ASN A 67 17.47 13.68 -1.98
N SER A 68 18.03 12.67 -2.67
CA SER A 68 17.38 12.14 -3.85
C SER A 68 16.11 11.40 -3.42
N LYS A 69 14.98 11.66 -4.11
CA LYS A 69 13.69 10.96 -3.87
C LYS A 69 13.81 9.43 -3.89
N SER A 70 14.89 8.89 -4.43
CA SER A 70 15.20 7.47 -4.52
C SER A 70 15.74 6.87 -3.21
N PHE A 71 16.28 7.69 -2.31
CA PHE A 71 16.88 7.29 -1.02
C PHE A 71 16.03 7.64 0.21
N SER A 72 14.79 8.11 0.01
CA SER A 72 13.81 8.21 1.07
C SER A 72 13.17 6.84 1.34
N SER A 73 12.87 6.55 2.62
CA SER A 73 12.07 5.36 2.93
C SER A 73 10.66 5.57 2.41
N LYS A 74 10.14 4.59 1.68
CA LYS A 74 8.77 4.63 1.15
C LYS A 74 7.75 4.04 2.13
N TYR A 75 8.20 3.52 3.27
CA TYR A 75 7.40 2.63 4.11
C TYR A 75 7.18 3.25 5.49
N LEU A 76 5.97 3.07 6.01
CA LEU A 76 5.64 3.56 7.35
C LEU A 76 6.46 2.81 8.41
N ASN A 77 7.14 3.56 9.25
CA ASN A 77 7.69 3.07 10.51
C ASN A 77 6.56 2.82 11.52
N ARG A 78 6.86 2.25 12.70
CA ARG A 78 5.79 1.89 13.66
C ARG A 78 5.05 3.12 14.20
N ALA A 79 5.72 4.23 14.45
CA ALA A 79 5.05 5.45 14.91
C ALA A 79 4.08 5.98 13.85
N GLU A 80 4.53 6.02 12.58
CA GLU A 80 3.69 6.42 11.44
C GLU A 80 2.51 5.45 11.24
N GLN A 81 2.72 4.13 11.39
CA GLN A 81 1.65 3.13 11.36
C GLN A 81 0.59 3.40 12.42
N LEU A 82 1.02 3.69 13.66
CA LEU A 82 0.13 3.99 14.79
C LEU A 82 -0.69 5.26 14.58
N ASP A 83 -0.18 6.22 13.81
CA ASP A 83 -0.90 7.45 13.47
C ASP A 83 -1.94 7.25 12.35
N CYS A 84 -1.81 6.16 11.59
CA CYS A 84 -2.71 5.79 10.50
C CYS A 84 -3.72 4.70 10.90
N ILE A 85 -3.83 4.37 12.19
CA ILE A 85 -4.85 3.45 12.68
C ILE A 85 -6.22 4.11 12.55
N ILE A 86 -7.16 3.39 11.95
CA ILE A 86 -8.56 3.78 11.90
C ILE A 86 -9.37 3.02 12.94
N THR A 87 -10.40 3.68 13.45
CA THR A 87 -11.31 3.11 14.46
C THR A 87 -12.75 3.33 14.04
N SER A 88 -13.71 2.73 14.75
CA SER A 88 -15.13 2.99 14.56
C SER A 88 -15.77 3.57 15.82
N ASP A 89 -16.69 4.51 15.67
CA ASP A 89 -17.52 4.98 16.76
C ASP A 89 -18.65 3.97 17.11
N ARG A 90 -19.49 4.33 18.10
CA ARG A 90 -20.58 3.47 18.59
C ARG A 90 -21.72 3.25 17.59
N VAL A 91 -21.80 4.07 16.54
CA VAL A 91 -22.82 3.96 15.49
C VAL A 91 -22.25 3.35 14.21
N GLY A 92 -21.00 2.86 14.25
CA GLY A 92 -20.36 2.17 13.14
C GLY A 92 -19.72 3.08 12.10
N ARG A 93 -19.51 4.36 12.40
CA ARG A 93 -18.78 5.29 11.52
C ARG A 93 -17.29 5.20 11.79
N PHE A 94 -16.51 5.12 10.73
CA PHE A 94 -15.06 5.04 10.77
C PHE A 94 -14.43 6.42 10.84
N CYS A 95 -13.43 6.55 11.70
CA CYS A 95 -12.66 7.76 11.90
C CYS A 95 -11.15 7.50 11.99
N ASP A 96 -10.38 8.52 11.67
CA ASP A 96 -8.94 8.54 11.92
C ASP A 96 -8.63 8.71 13.42
N LYS A 97 -7.34 8.65 13.78
CA LYS A 97 -6.88 8.84 15.16
C LYS A 97 -7.24 10.21 15.76
N LYS A 98 -7.53 11.21 14.92
CA LYS A 98 -7.94 12.56 15.34
C LYS A 98 -9.46 12.67 15.49
N GLY A 99 -10.22 11.61 15.18
CA GLY A 99 -11.68 11.58 15.24
C GLY A 99 -12.37 12.12 13.99
N ASN A 100 -11.63 12.42 12.91
CA ASN A 100 -12.24 12.87 11.66
C ASN A 100 -12.87 11.68 10.94
N LEU A 101 -14.08 11.87 10.41
CA LEU A 101 -14.77 10.85 9.62
C LEU A 101 -14.02 10.57 8.33
N LEU A 102 -13.86 9.30 8.00
CA LEU A 102 -13.21 8.89 6.76
C LEU A 102 -14.13 9.12 5.56
N ASN A 103 -13.57 9.62 4.46
CA ASN A 103 -14.30 9.83 3.22
C ASN A 103 -13.44 9.52 2.00
N GLY A 104 -14.01 8.84 1.01
CA GLY A 104 -13.33 8.42 -0.22
C GLY A 104 -12.64 7.06 -0.11
N LYS A 105 -11.67 6.83 -1.01
CA LYS A 105 -10.97 5.54 -1.15
C LYS A 105 -9.71 5.50 -0.29
N TYR A 106 -9.53 4.41 0.43
CA TYR A 106 -8.38 4.13 1.30
C TYR A 106 -7.71 2.83 0.90
N ILE A 107 -6.39 2.82 0.98
CA ILE A 107 -5.62 1.57 1.02
C ILE A 107 -5.54 1.13 2.48
N TYR A 108 -5.69 -0.16 2.76
CA TYR A 108 -5.59 -0.66 4.14
C TYR A 108 -4.79 -1.95 4.24
N VAL A 109 -4.21 -2.17 5.42
CA VAL A 109 -3.69 -3.46 5.88
C VAL A 109 -4.16 -3.73 7.29
N VAL A 110 -4.38 -5.00 7.61
CA VAL A 110 -4.61 -5.46 8.98
C VAL A 110 -3.33 -6.13 9.47
N ASP A 111 -2.71 -5.56 10.48
CA ASP A 111 -1.43 -6.05 10.97
C ASP A 111 -1.57 -7.30 11.86
N LYS A 112 -0.45 -7.80 12.39
CA LYS A 112 -0.45 -8.98 13.26
C LYS A 112 -1.19 -8.74 14.59
N ASP A 113 -1.32 -7.51 15.04
CA ASP A 113 -1.92 -7.11 16.31
C ASP A 113 -3.40 -6.73 16.13
N SER A 114 -3.96 -7.04 14.95
CA SER A 114 -5.36 -6.82 14.58
C SER A 114 -5.72 -5.33 14.50
N GLU A 115 -4.74 -4.49 14.17
CA GLU A 115 -4.93 -3.06 13.91
C GLU A 115 -5.17 -2.83 12.42
N ILE A 116 -6.21 -2.05 12.07
CA ILE A 116 -6.43 -1.61 10.69
C ILE A 116 -5.65 -0.31 10.49
N ILE A 117 -4.59 -0.40 9.71
CA ILE A 117 -3.80 0.75 9.27
C ILE A 117 -4.32 1.14 7.90
N ALA A 118 -4.78 2.37 7.72
CA ALA A 118 -5.33 2.84 6.46
C ALA A 118 -4.91 4.28 6.11
N LEU A 119 -4.75 4.55 4.82
CA LEU A 119 -4.40 5.87 4.30
C LEU A 119 -5.26 6.22 3.08
N PRO A 120 -5.61 7.51 2.87
CA PRO A 120 -6.25 7.95 1.65
C PRO A 120 -5.45 7.49 0.43
N TYR A 121 -6.11 6.86 -0.53
CA TYR A 121 -5.44 6.29 -1.68
C TYR A 121 -4.83 7.39 -2.56
N GLN A 122 -3.56 7.21 -2.91
CA GLN A 122 -2.84 8.04 -3.87
C GLN A 122 -2.28 7.17 -4.98
N LYS A 123 -2.18 7.74 -6.18
CA LYS A 123 -1.58 7.07 -7.34
C LYS A 123 -0.15 6.64 -6.98
N ASN A 124 0.19 5.38 -7.24
CA ASN A 124 1.47 4.73 -6.92
C ASN A 124 1.69 4.30 -5.45
N MET A 125 0.67 4.39 -4.59
CA MET A 125 0.75 3.78 -3.26
C MET A 125 0.43 2.28 -3.32
N HIS A 126 1.26 1.46 -2.66
CA HIS A 126 1.10 0.00 -2.60
C HIS A 126 0.92 -0.46 -1.15
N HIS A 127 0.23 -1.59 -0.93
CA HIS A 127 -0.06 -2.12 0.42
C HIS A 127 1.21 -2.41 1.22
N SER A 128 2.29 -2.73 0.52
CA SER A 128 3.60 -2.93 1.12
C SER A 128 4.05 -1.70 1.91
N PHE A 129 3.72 -0.46 1.47
CA PHE A 129 4.06 0.81 2.14
C PHE A 129 3.52 0.84 3.57
N LEU A 130 2.29 0.34 3.75
CA LEU A 130 1.63 0.27 5.04
C LEU A 130 2.15 -0.91 5.87
N ALA A 131 2.34 -2.08 5.26
CA ALA A 131 2.78 -3.28 5.98
C ALA A 131 4.26 -3.25 6.40
N ASN A 132 5.10 -2.45 5.74
CA ASN A 132 6.55 -2.43 5.93
C ASN A 132 7.20 -3.82 5.81
N GLY A 133 6.69 -4.62 4.87
CA GLY A 133 7.15 -5.99 4.61
C GLY A 133 6.96 -6.97 5.77
N LYS A 134 6.11 -6.62 6.75
CA LYS A 134 5.63 -7.51 7.80
C LYS A 134 4.53 -8.41 7.22
N LYS A 135 4.30 -9.56 7.89
CA LYS A 135 3.13 -10.38 7.58
C LYS A 135 1.87 -9.68 8.07
N ILE A 136 0.76 -9.89 7.38
CA ILE A 136 -0.53 -9.22 7.61
C ILE A 136 -1.66 -10.25 7.69
N GLN A 137 -2.78 -9.87 8.31
CA GLN A 137 -4.01 -10.68 8.35
C GLN A 137 -4.93 -10.37 7.15
N GLY A 138 -4.85 -9.17 6.59
CA GLY A 138 -5.68 -8.76 5.45
C GLY A 138 -5.15 -7.48 4.80
N ALA A 139 -5.51 -7.26 3.55
CA ALA A 139 -5.16 -6.06 2.80
C ALA A 139 -6.04 -5.88 1.56
N GLY A 140 -6.32 -4.63 1.22
CA GLY A 140 -7.08 -4.26 0.03
C GLY A 140 -7.43 -2.78 0.05
N PHE A 141 -8.59 -2.43 -0.47
CA PHE A 141 -9.13 -1.09 -0.41
C PHE A 141 -10.43 -1.04 0.37
N MET A 142 -10.67 0.10 1.01
CA MET A 142 -11.94 0.47 1.61
C MET A 142 -12.45 1.75 0.96
N PHE A 143 -13.76 1.87 0.78
CA PHE A 143 -14.40 3.09 0.32
C PHE A 143 -15.42 3.55 1.36
N PHE A 144 -15.30 4.80 1.77
CA PHE A 144 -16.14 5.42 2.79
C PHE A 144 -16.90 6.61 2.22
N GLU A 145 -18.13 6.81 2.72
CA GLU A 145 -18.88 8.06 2.54
C GLU A 145 -19.30 8.56 3.92
N GLU A 146 -18.82 9.73 4.33
CA GLU A 146 -19.14 10.33 5.63
C GLU A 146 -18.91 9.38 6.83
N GLY A 147 -17.80 8.64 6.80
CA GLY A 147 -17.44 7.64 7.81
C GLY A 147 -18.11 6.29 7.62
N MET A 148 -19.11 6.15 6.74
CA MET A 148 -19.80 4.89 6.50
C MET A 148 -19.03 4.06 5.47
N LEU A 149 -18.61 2.84 5.85
CA LEU A 149 -17.99 1.91 4.91
C LEU A 149 -19.02 1.45 3.88
N LYS A 150 -18.74 1.60 2.59
CA LYS A 150 -19.62 1.14 1.49
C LYS A 150 -19.07 -0.07 0.78
N VAL A 151 -17.75 -0.09 0.58
CA VAL A 151 -17.06 -1.17 -0.14
C VAL A 151 -15.79 -1.53 0.61
N ILE A 152 -15.53 -2.82 0.73
CA ILE A 152 -14.24 -3.38 1.11
C ILE A 152 -13.83 -4.42 0.06
N ASP A 153 -12.55 -4.45 -0.31
CA ASP A 153 -12.01 -5.46 -1.19
C ASP A 153 -10.72 -6.07 -0.63
N ASN A 154 -10.24 -7.12 -1.28
CA ASN A 154 -8.94 -7.75 -1.03
C ASN A 154 -7.92 -7.50 -2.17
N ASN A 155 -8.13 -6.46 -2.99
CA ASN A 155 -7.24 -6.11 -4.10
C ASN A 155 -5.94 -5.50 -3.59
N SER A 156 -5.00 -6.34 -3.18
CA SER A 156 -3.73 -5.93 -2.57
C SER A 156 -2.49 -6.21 -3.42
N GLY A 157 -2.68 -6.29 -4.74
CA GLY A 157 -1.59 -6.58 -5.68
C GLY A 157 -1.09 -8.01 -5.55
N HIS A 158 -0.06 -8.22 -4.73
CA HIS A 158 0.62 -9.52 -4.58
C HIS A 158 0.27 -10.29 -3.32
N TYR A 159 -0.43 -9.66 -2.37
CA TYR A 159 -0.90 -10.36 -1.19
C TYR A 159 -2.22 -11.09 -1.46
N ARG A 160 -3.16 -10.45 -2.18
CA ARG A 160 -4.52 -10.92 -2.53
C ARG A 160 -5.07 -11.95 -1.53
N PRO A 161 -5.35 -11.52 -0.28
CA PRO A 161 -5.88 -12.41 0.75
C PRO A 161 -7.09 -13.17 0.24
N THR A 162 -7.19 -14.48 0.53
CA THR A 162 -8.42 -15.24 0.25
C THR A 162 -9.56 -14.78 1.16
N ILE A 163 -10.79 -15.13 0.80
CA ILE A 163 -11.96 -14.90 1.68
C ILE A 163 -11.73 -15.52 3.07
N GLU A 164 -11.10 -16.71 3.13
CA GLU A 164 -10.75 -17.38 4.38
C GLU A 164 -9.84 -16.51 5.26
N GLN A 165 -8.78 -15.99 4.67
CA GLN A 165 -7.83 -15.12 5.36
C GLN A 165 -8.51 -13.84 5.84
N MET A 166 -9.45 -13.31 5.04
CA MET A 166 -10.22 -12.11 5.35
C MET A 166 -11.37 -12.33 6.32
N LYS A 167 -11.79 -13.57 6.60
CA LYS A 167 -13.02 -13.90 7.34
C LYS A 167 -13.12 -13.16 8.67
N GLY A 168 -12.03 -13.11 9.44
CA GLY A 168 -12.02 -12.43 10.74
C GLY A 168 -12.27 -10.92 10.63
N LEU A 169 -11.66 -10.26 9.63
CA LEU A 169 -11.90 -8.85 9.34
C LEU A 169 -13.35 -8.62 8.89
N LEU A 170 -13.81 -9.40 7.92
CA LEU A 170 -15.14 -9.26 7.33
C LEU A 170 -16.23 -9.48 8.39
N SER A 171 -16.05 -10.46 9.27
CA SER A 171 -16.98 -10.73 10.39
C SER A 171 -17.02 -9.58 11.38
N ALA A 172 -15.85 -9.05 11.78
CA ALA A 172 -15.77 -7.92 12.70
C ALA A 172 -16.44 -6.66 12.12
N ILE A 173 -16.21 -6.37 10.83
CA ILE A 173 -16.85 -5.25 10.12
C ILE A 173 -18.36 -5.46 10.06
N CYS A 174 -18.83 -6.66 9.69
CA CYS A 174 -20.25 -6.98 9.57
C CYS A 174 -21.03 -6.73 10.86
N GLN A 175 -20.40 -6.89 12.02
CA GLN A 175 -21.02 -6.66 13.33
C GLN A 175 -21.13 -5.18 13.71
N ILE A 176 -20.28 -4.31 13.16
CA ILE A 176 -20.24 -2.88 13.55
C ILE A 176 -20.93 -1.95 12.55
N VAL A 177 -21.00 -2.34 11.27
CA VAL A 177 -21.57 -1.48 10.23
C VAL A 177 -23.09 -1.57 10.24
N PRO A 178 -23.82 -0.44 10.36
CA PRO A 178 -25.28 -0.48 10.34
C PRO A 178 -25.83 -0.62 8.91
N ASN A 179 -25.08 -0.19 7.90
CA ASN A 179 -25.48 -0.18 6.50
C ASN A 179 -25.14 -1.47 5.76
N GLN A 180 -25.62 -1.58 4.52
CA GLN A 180 -25.18 -2.60 3.58
C GLN A 180 -23.77 -2.26 3.08
N VAL A 181 -22.87 -3.25 3.11
CA VAL A 181 -21.49 -3.14 2.64
C VAL A 181 -21.26 -4.17 1.55
N LYS A 182 -20.57 -3.77 0.49
CA LYS A 182 -20.14 -4.67 -0.58
C LYS A 182 -18.75 -5.20 -0.29
N PHE A 183 -18.56 -6.51 -0.41
CA PHE A 183 -17.23 -7.12 -0.48
C PHE A 183 -16.91 -7.51 -1.93
N VAL A 184 -15.72 -7.17 -2.42
CA VAL A 184 -15.24 -7.55 -3.77
C VAL A 184 -14.04 -8.46 -3.64
N ASP A 185 -14.18 -9.68 -4.17
CA ASP A 185 -13.15 -10.71 -4.13
C ASP A 185 -12.29 -10.73 -5.40
N TYR A 186 -11.00 -10.52 -5.20
CA TYR A 186 -9.90 -10.55 -6.16
C TYR A 186 -9.00 -11.79 -5.97
N SER A 187 -9.34 -12.74 -5.10
CA SER A 187 -8.54 -13.94 -4.90
C SER A 187 -8.72 -14.97 -6.03
N ASN A 188 -9.86 -14.93 -6.74
CA ASN A 188 -10.21 -15.85 -7.84
C ASN A 188 -10.08 -15.21 -9.24
N VAL A 189 -9.20 -14.22 -9.39
CA VAL A 189 -9.03 -13.47 -10.65
C VAL A 189 -8.64 -14.36 -11.85
N ASP A 190 -8.03 -15.52 -11.60
CA ASP A 190 -7.63 -16.45 -12.67
C ASP A 190 -8.83 -17.00 -13.45
N ASP A 191 -10.01 -17.01 -12.84
CA ASP A 191 -11.28 -17.35 -13.50
C ASP A 191 -11.73 -16.26 -14.50
N LYS A 192 -10.99 -15.13 -14.59
CA LYS A 192 -11.35 -13.91 -15.34
C LYS A 192 -12.63 -13.24 -14.84
N PHE A 193 -13.06 -13.54 -13.62
CA PHE A 193 -14.19 -12.91 -12.96
C PHE A 193 -13.78 -12.32 -11.61
N LEU A 194 -14.44 -11.23 -11.23
CA LEU A 194 -14.55 -10.79 -9.83
C LEU A 194 -15.91 -11.20 -9.29
N TYR A 195 -15.93 -11.57 -8.02
CA TYR A 195 -17.15 -11.88 -7.29
C TYR A 195 -17.45 -10.75 -6.32
N GLU A 196 -18.62 -10.14 -6.45
CA GLU A 196 -19.14 -9.12 -5.54
C GLU A 196 -20.20 -9.74 -4.63
N TYR A 197 -20.07 -9.49 -3.33
CA TYR A 197 -20.97 -10.01 -2.31
C TYR A 197 -21.58 -8.87 -1.51
N ASN A 198 -22.84 -9.03 -1.12
CA ASN A 198 -23.32 -8.35 0.08
C ASN A 198 -22.62 -8.96 1.29
N LEU A 199 -21.94 -8.13 2.09
CA LEU A 199 -21.14 -8.58 3.22
C LEU A 199 -21.95 -9.39 4.24
N LYS A 200 -23.20 -8.99 4.52
CA LYS A 200 -24.05 -9.68 5.50
C LYS A 200 -24.41 -11.09 5.02
N ASP A 201 -24.75 -11.22 3.73
CA ASP A 201 -25.13 -12.49 3.12
C ASP A 201 -23.92 -13.44 3.04
N LEU A 202 -22.73 -12.91 2.71
CA LEU A 202 -21.48 -13.66 2.73
C LEU A 202 -21.14 -14.20 4.12
N ILE A 203 -21.18 -13.35 5.16
CA ILE A 203 -20.88 -13.79 6.52
C ILE A 203 -21.89 -14.82 7.00
N TYR A 204 -23.18 -14.61 6.72
CA TYR A 204 -24.22 -15.58 7.04
C TYR A 204 -23.96 -16.96 6.41
N ALA A 205 -23.61 -17.01 5.11
CA ALA A 205 -23.26 -18.25 4.43
C ALA A 205 -22.02 -18.93 5.05
N LEU A 206 -20.97 -18.16 5.33
CA LEU A 206 -19.74 -18.66 5.98
C LEU A 206 -19.99 -19.20 7.40
N GLU A 207 -20.93 -18.62 8.15
CA GLU A 207 -21.32 -19.09 9.48
C GLU A 207 -22.18 -20.36 9.42
N LYS A 208 -22.89 -20.59 8.32
CA LYS A 208 -23.61 -21.84 8.05
C LYS A 208 -22.72 -22.97 7.53
N GLY A 209 -21.44 -22.70 7.29
CA GLY A 209 -20.48 -23.69 6.81
C GLY A 209 -20.53 -23.93 5.30
N GLU A 210 -21.04 -22.95 4.53
CA GLU A 210 -20.98 -23.01 3.07
C GLU A 210 -19.53 -23.08 2.57
N THR A 211 -19.33 -23.84 1.49
CA THR A 211 -18.03 -23.97 0.83
C THR A 211 -17.76 -22.79 -0.10
N TYR A 212 -16.49 -22.51 -0.42
CA TYR A 212 -16.12 -21.40 -1.31
C TYR A 212 -16.70 -21.55 -2.72
N GLU A 213 -16.79 -22.77 -3.24
CA GLU A 213 -17.44 -23.08 -4.50
C GLU A 213 -18.91 -22.68 -4.48
N ASN A 214 -19.60 -22.90 -3.35
CA ASN A 214 -21.00 -22.53 -3.19
C ASN A 214 -21.19 -21.01 -3.05
N LEU A 215 -20.22 -20.31 -2.45
CA LEU A 215 -20.29 -18.84 -2.32
C LEU A 215 -20.40 -18.15 -3.69
N LYS A 216 -19.85 -18.74 -4.76
CA LYS A 216 -19.96 -18.18 -6.12
C LYS A 216 -21.41 -18.01 -6.59
N TYR A 217 -22.36 -18.81 -6.09
CA TYR A 217 -23.78 -18.73 -6.48
C TYR A 217 -24.55 -17.59 -5.83
N ILE A 218 -24.06 -17.07 -4.70
CA ILE A 218 -24.65 -15.90 -4.02
C ILE A 218 -23.95 -14.59 -4.40
N ALA A 219 -22.94 -14.67 -5.26
CA ALA A 219 -22.16 -13.53 -5.71
C ALA A 219 -22.66 -12.99 -7.05
N ASP A 220 -22.59 -11.67 -7.20
CA ASP A 220 -22.64 -11.03 -8.50
C ASP A 220 -21.28 -11.17 -9.18
N SER A 221 -21.20 -11.87 -10.32
CA SER A 221 -19.95 -12.04 -11.06
C SER A 221 -19.78 -10.96 -12.13
N LYS A 222 -18.54 -10.46 -12.29
CA LYS A 222 -18.18 -9.46 -13.32
C LYS A 222 -16.90 -9.85 -14.05
N PRO A 223 -16.84 -9.71 -15.39
CA PRO A 223 -15.60 -9.94 -16.13
C PRO A 223 -14.45 -9.06 -15.62
N TYR A 224 -13.25 -9.63 -15.53
CA TYR A 224 -12.06 -8.95 -15.05
C TYR A 224 -10.91 -9.06 -16.04
N ALA A 225 -10.55 -7.94 -16.66
CA ALA A 225 -9.59 -7.91 -17.75
C ALA A 225 -8.16 -7.51 -17.34
N VAL A 226 -7.88 -7.20 -16.06
CA VAL A 226 -6.64 -6.48 -15.70
C VAL A 226 -5.82 -7.17 -14.61
N LEU A 227 -4.96 -8.10 -15.01
CA LEU A 227 -3.86 -8.55 -14.16
C LEU A 227 -2.70 -7.54 -14.23
N LYS A 228 -2.53 -6.75 -13.17
CA LYS A 228 -1.30 -5.94 -12.98
C LYS A 228 -0.24 -6.79 -12.29
N PHE A 229 0.83 -7.08 -13.00
CA PHE A 229 2.01 -7.74 -12.47
C PHE A 229 3.00 -6.72 -11.87
N PRO A 230 3.88 -7.15 -10.95
CA PRO A 230 4.87 -6.26 -10.38
C PRO A 230 5.93 -5.94 -11.43
N ASN A 231 6.35 -4.69 -11.52
CA ASN A 231 7.44 -4.31 -12.42
C ASN A 231 8.80 -4.66 -11.78
N ILE A 232 9.22 -5.92 -11.95
CA ILE A 232 10.46 -6.47 -11.38
C ILE A 232 11.67 -5.63 -11.78
N LYS A 233 11.75 -5.24 -13.05
CA LYS A 233 12.84 -4.40 -13.60
C LYS A 233 12.94 -3.05 -12.88
N THR A 234 11.80 -2.40 -12.59
CA THR A 234 11.78 -1.16 -11.81
C THR A 234 12.32 -1.36 -10.38
N MET A 235 11.97 -2.45 -9.71
CA MET A 235 12.45 -2.74 -8.35
C MET A 235 13.95 -3.05 -8.31
N GLU A 236 14.45 -3.81 -9.29
CA GLU A 236 15.89 -4.10 -9.42
C GLU A 236 16.71 -2.84 -9.68
N ASN A 237 16.23 -1.97 -10.58
CA ASN A 237 16.87 -0.69 -10.86
C ASN A 237 16.90 0.19 -9.60
N ARG A 238 15.80 0.24 -8.83
CA ARG A 238 15.77 0.95 -7.56
C ARG A 238 16.80 0.39 -6.58
N LEU A 239 16.89 -0.93 -6.41
CA LEU A 239 17.85 -1.55 -5.50
C LEU A 239 19.30 -1.23 -5.91
N LYS A 240 19.62 -1.24 -7.20
CA LYS A 240 20.95 -0.83 -7.71
C LYS A 240 21.27 0.62 -7.33
N LEU A 241 20.35 1.53 -7.61
CA LEU A 241 20.51 2.95 -7.29
C LEU A 241 20.69 3.18 -5.78
N VAL A 242 19.89 2.52 -4.94
CA VAL A 242 20.00 2.60 -3.47
C VAL A 242 21.36 2.11 -2.98
N LYS A 243 21.93 1.05 -3.57
CA LYS A 243 23.27 0.58 -3.19
C LYS A 243 24.36 1.60 -3.50
N VAL A 244 24.31 2.21 -4.68
CA VAL A 244 25.27 3.24 -5.11
C VAL A 244 25.20 4.44 -4.17
N LEU A 245 24.00 4.99 -3.97
CA LEU A 245 23.79 6.13 -3.08
C LEU A 245 24.19 5.83 -1.63
N ASN A 246 23.87 4.64 -1.10
CA ASN A 246 24.29 4.27 0.25
C ASN A 246 25.81 4.25 0.41
N ARG A 247 26.56 3.81 -0.62
CA ARG A 247 28.02 3.82 -0.60
C ARG A 247 28.54 5.26 -0.53
N GLU A 248 28.09 6.10 -1.47
CA GLU A 248 28.50 7.52 -1.54
C GLU A 248 28.17 8.30 -0.25
N LEU A 249 26.97 8.08 0.31
CA LEU A 249 26.57 8.74 1.55
C LEU A 249 27.37 8.26 2.76
N ARG A 250 27.83 7.00 2.79
CA ARG A 250 28.68 6.49 3.87
C ARG A 250 30.09 7.05 3.76
N GLU A 251 30.68 7.06 2.57
CA GLU A 251 31.98 7.69 2.32
C GLU A 251 31.99 9.16 2.77
N ASN A 252 30.92 9.91 2.44
CA ASN A 252 30.77 11.29 2.88
C ASN A 252 30.58 11.44 4.40
N LEU A 253 29.84 10.52 5.03
CA LEU A 253 29.62 10.52 6.48
C LEU A 253 30.92 10.23 7.24
N ASP A 254 31.66 9.21 6.81
CA ASP A 254 32.94 8.81 7.42
C ASP A 254 33.94 9.96 7.30
N TYR A 255 34.04 10.59 6.12
CA TYR A 255 34.85 11.78 5.92
C TYR A 255 34.49 12.91 6.89
N HIS A 256 33.20 13.22 7.06
CA HIS A 256 32.78 14.25 8.01
C HIS A 256 33.07 13.90 9.46
N ILE A 257 32.93 12.64 9.86
CA ILE A 257 33.26 12.19 11.22
C ILE A 257 34.78 12.35 11.48
N GLU A 258 35.62 11.99 10.52
CA GLU A 258 37.08 12.13 10.60
C GLU A 258 37.54 13.59 10.66
N HIS A 259 36.77 14.50 10.04
CA HIS A 259 37.15 15.92 9.88
C HIS A 259 36.31 16.87 10.75
N GLN A 260 35.61 16.38 11.79
CA GLN A 260 34.88 17.25 12.71
C GLN A 260 35.84 18.22 13.42
N GLY A 261 35.79 19.50 13.02
CA GLY A 261 36.65 20.57 13.52
C GLY A 261 37.14 21.55 12.44
N VAL A 262 36.99 21.21 11.15
CA VAL A 262 37.32 22.10 10.02
C VAL A 262 36.02 22.52 9.34
N ASP A 263 35.75 23.82 9.35
CA ASP A 263 34.55 24.42 8.77
C ASP A 263 34.65 24.42 7.23
N CYS A 264 34.39 23.27 6.62
CA CYS A 264 34.53 23.08 5.18
C CYS A 264 33.25 23.52 4.45
N ASN A 265 33.19 24.79 4.07
CA ASN A 265 32.20 25.29 3.11
C ASN A 265 32.47 24.67 1.72
N TYR A 266 31.77 23.59 1.37
CA TYR A 266 31.75 23.07 0.01
C TYR A 266 30.50 23.52 -0.74
N SER A 267 30.70 24.04 -1.96
CA SER A 267 29.66 24.19 -2.97
C SER A 267 29.63 22.94 -3.86
N TYR A 268 28.53 22.22 -3.85
CA TYR A 268 28.35 21.03 -4.68
C TYR A 268 27.95 21.40 -6.12
N VAL A 269 28.55 20.71 -7.09
CA VAL A 269 28.11 20.76 -8.49
C VAL A 269 26.84 19.90 -8.59
N LYS A 270 25.71 20.52 -8.95
CA LYS A 270 24.49 19.78 -9.28
C LYS A 270 24.78 18.89 -10.48
N ILE A 271 24.54 17.59 -10.33
CA ILE A 271 24.50 16.67 -11.47
C ILE A 271 23.12 16.84 -12.09
N ASP A 272 23.07 17.53 -13.23
CA ASP A 272 21.84 17.63 -14.02
C ASP A 272 21.46 16.25 -14.54
N SER A 273 20.20 15.87 -14.29
CA SER A 273 19.63 14.58 -14.68
C SER A 273 19.26 14.53 -16.18
N SER A 274 20.03 15.18 -17.06
CA SER A 274 19.70 15.32 -18.48
C SER A 274 20.49 14.41 -19.42
N ASP A 275 21.45 13.62 -18.96
CA ASP A 275 22.18 12.69 -19.83
C ASP A 275 21.48 11.33 -19.94
N GLU A 276 20.28 11.33 -20.53
CA GLU A 276 19.72 10.18 -21.25
C GLU A 276 19.88 10.40 -22.76
N THR A 277 21.10 10.33 -23.29
CA THR A 277 21.32 10.00 -24.70
C THR A 277 22.65 9.28 -24.90
N HIS A 278 22.59 7.95 -24.97
CA HIS A 278 23.56 7.20 -25.78
C HIS A 278 22.81 6.41 -26.85
N GLN A 279 22.86 6.97 -28.06
CA GLN A 279 22.75 6.21 -29.30
C GLN A 279 23.80 5.09 -29.30
N VAL A 280 23.35 3.87 -29.57
CA VAL A 280 24.20 2.82 -30.13
C VAL A 280 23.49 2.33 -31.38
N GLY A 281 23.98 2.78 -32.53
CA GLY A 281 23.70 2.17 -33.81
C GLY A 281 24.78 1.13 -34.13
N SER A 282 24.36 0.02 -34.73
CA SER A 282 25.15 -0.71 -35.72
C SER A 282 24.23 -1.70 -36.45
N ASP A 283 23.79 -1.27 -37.63
CA ASP A 283 23.76 -1.99 -38.90
C ASP A 283 23.58 -3.52 -38.90
N ILE A 284 22.41 -3.96 -39.39
CA ILE A 284 22.29 -5.10 -40.30
C ILE A 284 21.32 -4.69 -41.42
N SER A 285 21.87 -4.47 -42.62
CA SER A 285 21.21 -4.58 -43.92
C SER A 285 21.23 -6.06 -44.34
N THR A 286 20.39 -6.64 -45.20
CA THR A 286 19.42 -6.24 -46.22
C THR A 286 18.40 -7.39 -46.35
N ASP A 287 17.17 -7.10 -46.79
CA ASP A 287 16.60 -7.64 -48.02
C ASP A 287 15.08 -7.39 -48.08
N ASP A 288 14.71 -6.66 -49.13
CA ASP A 288 13.52 -6.76 -49.97
C ASP A 288 12.18 -7.19 -49.35
N PHE A 289 11.19 -6.29 -49.42
CA PHE A 289 10.04 -6.47 -50.32
C PHE A 289 9.26 -5.14 -50.46
N THR A 290 9.22 -4.66 -51.69
CA THR A 290 8.18 -3.83 -52.32
C THR A 290 6.77 -4.37 -51.98
N THR A 291 5.66 -3.63 -51.90
CA THR A 291 5.13 -2.50 -52.68
C THR A 291 3.77 -2.08 -52.08
N ASN A 292 3.29 -0.91 -52.50
CA ASN A 292 1.89 -0.43 -52.55
C ASN A 292 1.38 0.48 -51.42
N ASN A 293 1.46 1.78 -51.71
CA ASN A 293 0.31 2.68 -51.94
C ASN A 293 -1.04 2.21 -51.38
N ASP A 294 -1.64 3.04 -50.54
CA ASP A 294 -2.92 3.68 -50.87
C ASP A 294 -3.10 4.95 -50.04
N GLN A 295 -3.14 6.08 -50.74
CA GLN A 295 -3.86 7.27 -50.32
C GLN A 295 -5.34 6.97 -50.52
N ASP A 296 -6.19 7.27 -49.54
CA ASP A 296 -7.44 7.93 -49.91
C ASP A 296 -8.00 8.77 -48.76
N ASP A 297 -8.27 10.02 -49.12
CA ASP A 297 -9.04 11.00 -48.39
C ASP A 297 -10.48 10.49 -48.21
N ASN A 298 -11.11 10.78 -47.07
CA ASN A 298 -12.36 11.53 -47.14
C ASN A 298 -12.80 12.14 -45.81
N GLN A 299 -12.99 13.45 -45.89
CA GLN A 299 -13.81 14.26 -45.00
C GLN A 299 -15.28 13.85 -45.09
N THR A 300 -15.96 13.72 -43.96
CA THR A 300 -17.39 14.07 -43.90
C THR A 300 -17.74 14.69 -42.55
N LYS A 301 -17.98 16.01 -42.58
CA LYS A 301 -18.82 16.74 -41.62
C LYS A 301 -20.22 16.11 -41.57
N ILE A 302 -20.89 16.13 -40.43
CA ILE A 302 -22.25 16.70 -40.26
C ILE A 302 -22.56 16.81 -38.76
N ARG A 303 -23.11 17.98 -38.41
CA ARG A 303 -23.66 18.39 -37.12
C ARG A 303 -25.00 17.68 -36.85
N PHE A 304 -25.30 17.39 -35.58
CA PHE A 304 -26.26 18.16 -34.75
C PHE A 304 -25.83 18.06 -33.29
#